data_AF-A0A915ZMR7-F1
#
_entry.id   AF-A0A915ZMR7-F1
#
_cell.length_a   1.000
_cell.length_b   1.000
_cell.length_c   1.000
_cell.angle_alpha   90.00
_cell.angle_beta   90.00
_cell.angle_gamma   90.00
#
_symmetry.space_group_name_H-M   'P 1'
#
loop_
_entity.id
_entity.type
_entity.pdbx_description
1 polymer ?
#
loop_
_entity_poly.entity_id
_entity_poly.type
_entity_poly.pdbx_seq_one_letter_code
_entity_poly.pdbx_strand_id
1 'polypeptide(L)'
;MITNIKNELENLEKLKLEFGRTFSSDGIKIESADTRGFTLLKDQIELIEFNNSIYEDIIEFNTKEDWIKEIDKFLNAEADMKNFGSFGIDFLNAQNESKEIEKKLTYLSVPKLFLKFYKFKPTQEFTEEVEEAIKSNDREKFKKIYKKFGEFVPTEIILGGVVICSYVRSINGLNH
;
A
#
# COMPACT_ATOMS: atom_id res chain seq x y z
N MET A 1 17.12 -25.01 1.68
CA MET A 1 15.86 -24.36 1.26
C MET A 1 15.03 -23.89 2.46
N ILE A 2 14.68 -24.75 3.42
CA ILE A 2 13.85 -24.39 4.59
C ILE A 2 14.48 -23.31 5.52
N THR A 3 15.81 -23.26 5.62
CA THR A 3 16.52 -22.30 6.50
C THR A 3 16.46 -20.85 6.00
N ASN A 4 16.31 -20.61 4.69
CA ASN A 4 16.20 -19.25 4.14
C ASN A 4 14.85 -18.60 4.48
N ILE A 5 13.77 -19.38 4.44
CA ILE A 5 12.40 -18.91 4.70
C ILE A 5 12.26 -18.39 6.13
N LYS A 6 12.91 -19.02 7.12
CA LYS A 6 12.88 -18.55 8.52
C LYS A 6 13.46 -17.15 8.70
N ASN A 7 14.59 -16.85 8.04
CA ASN A 7 15.23 -15.54 8.12
C ASN A 7 14.44 -14.46 7.35
N GLU A 8 13.76 -14.84 6.26
CA GLU A 8 12.85 -13.93 5.56
C GLU A 8 11.59 -13.63 6.38
N LEU A 9 11.01 -14.65 7.04
CA LEU A 9 9.88 -14.51 7.96
C LEU A 9 10.20 -13.61 9.16
N GLU A 10 11.41 -13.66 9.72
CA GLU A 10 11.84 -12.76 10.80
C GLU A 10 11.93 -11.29 10.34
N ASN A 11 12.22 -11.04 9.07
CA ASN A 11 12.14 -9.69 8.51
C ASN A 11 10.70 -9.22 8.25
N LEU A 12 9.71 -10.13 8.16
CA LEU A 12 8.31 -9.76 7.96
C LEU A 12 7.70 -9.08 9.18
N GLU A 13 8.22 -9.30 10.39
CA GLU A 13 7.77 -8.58 11.59
C GLU A 13 8.00 -7.06 11.43
N LYS A 14 9.10 -6.66 10.78
CA LYS A 14 9.39 -5.24 10.47
C LYS A 14 8.39 -4.62 9.50
N LEU A 15 7.72 -5.45 8.68
CA LEU A 15 6.73 -5.00 7.71
C LEU A 15 5.34 -4.78 8.32
N LYS A 16 5.15 -5.09 9.61
CA LYS A 16 3.88 -4.91 10.33
C LYS A 16 2.69 -5.51 9.58
N LEU A 17 2.83 -6.74 9.08
CA LEU A 17 1.80 -7.40 8.26
C LEU A 17 0.53 -7.76 9.05
N GLU A 18 0.63 -7.85 10.37
CA GLU A 18 -0.48 -8.12 11.28
C GLU A 18 -1.32 -6.85 11.61
N PHE A 19 -0.88 -5.69 11.15
CA PHE A 19 -1.52 -4.41 11.37
C PHE A 19 -2.36 -4.06 10.14
N GLY A 20 -3.50 -3.40 10.34
CA GLY A 20 -4.25 -2.86 9.22
C GLY A 20 -3.53 -1.67 8.58
N ARG A 21 -4.17 -1.14 7.55
CA ARG A 21 -3.71 -0.03 6.72
C ARG A 21 -4.81 1.00 6.58
N THR A 22 -4.41 2.26 6.49
CA THR A 22 -5.32 3.39 6.26
C THR A 22 -4.64 4.37 5.32
N PHE A 23 -5.43 5.08 4.52
CA PHE A 23 -4.92 6.20 3.74
C PHE A 23 -4.63 7.40 4.64
N SER A 24 -3.49 8.05 4.43
CA SER A 24 -3.21 9.33 5.09
C SER A 24 -4.27 10.37 4.74
N SER A 25 -4.39 11.42 5.55
CA SER A 25 -5.41 12.47 5.36
C SER A 25 -5.31 13.20 4.02
N ASP A 26 -4.12 13.21 3.39
CA ASP A 26 -3.91 13.77 2.06
C ASP A 26 -4.33 12.81 0.92
N GLY A 27 -4.71 11.58 1.26
CA GLY A 27 -5.12 10.52 0.35
C GLY A 27 -3.98 9.95 -0.48
N ILE A 28 -2.71 10.19 -0.13
CA ILE A 28 -1.58 9.79 -0.97
C ILE A 28 -0.87 8.56 -0.42
N LYS A 29 -0.68 8.49 0.90
CA LYS A 29 0.12 7.46 1.56
C LYS A 29 -0.76 6.36 2.11
N ILE A 30 -0.19 5.17 2.16
CA ILE A 30 -0.72 4.07 2.97
C ILE A 30 0.09 4.01 4.25
N GLU A 31 -0.59 4.17 5.37
CA GLU A 31 0.02 4.11 6.70
C GLU A 31 -0.37 2.80 7.38
N SER A 32 0.54 2.28 8.21
CA SER A 32 0.22 1.13 9.07
C SER A 32 -0.49 1.63 10.30
N ALA A 33 -1.52 0.92 10.74
CA ALA A 33 -2.15 1.17 12.03
C ALA A 33 -1.13 1.00 13.17
N ASP A 34 -1.35 1.74 14.26
CA ASP A 34 -0.52 1.63 15.46
C ASP A 34 -0.89 0.43 16.32
N THR A 35 -2.12 -0.07 16.19
CA THR A 35 -2.61 -1.24 16.93
C THR A 35 -2.74 -2.45 16.02
N ARG A 36 -2.23 -3.59 16.47
CA ARG A 36 -2.33 -4.85 15.75
C ARG A 36 -3.79 -5.34 15.79
N GLY A 37 -4.45 -5.44 14.64
CA GLY A 37 -5.82 -5.94 14.53
C GLY A 37 -5.89 -7.47 14.42
N PHE A 38 -4.84 -8.11 13.90
CA PHE A 38 -4.88 -9.51 13.50
C PHE A 38 -3.63 -10.28 13.94
N THR A 39 -3.64 -11.60 13.77
CA THR A 39 -2.49 -12.48 13.91
C THR A 39 -2.41 -13.35 12.68
N LEU A 40 -1.22 -13.43 12.08
CA LEU A 40 -0.95 -14.29 10.94
C LEU A 40 -0.74 -15.72 11.42
N LEU A 41 -1.42 -16.66 10.77
CA LEU A 41 -1.20 -18.09 10.98
C LEU A 41 -0.12 -18.54 10.00
N LYS A 42 1.08 -18.84 10.50
CA LYS A 42 2.27 -19.10 9.66
C LYS A 42 2.09 -20.25 8.66
N ASP A 43 1.24 -21.21 9.00
CA ASP A 43 0.85 -22.35 8.16
C ASP A 43 -0.20 -22.00 7.08
N GLN A 44 -0.75 -20.77 7.12
CA GLN A 44 -1.74 -20.24 6.19
C GLN A 44 -1.16 -19.12 5.30
N ILE A 45 0.16 -19.14 5.13
CA ILE A 45 0.90 -18.21 4.27
C ILE A 45 1.47 -19.00 3.10
N GLU A 46 1.12 -18.60 1.88
CA GLU A 46 1.82 -19.02 0.68
C GLU A 46 2.89 -17.99 0.32
N LEU A 47 4.06 -18.51 -0.03
CA LEU A 47 5.23 -17.75 -0.42
C LEU A 47 5.69 -18.26 -1.78
N ILE A 48 5.75 -17.35 -2.75
CA ILE A 48 6.21 -17.64 -4.11
C ILE A 48 7.40 -16.72 -4.38
N GLU A 49 8.57 -17.31 -4.66
CA GLU A 49 9.75 -16.57 -5.11
C GLU A 49 9.66 -16.30 -6.61
N PHE A 50 9.89 -15.05 -7.02
CA PHE A 50 10.02 -14.72 -8.43
C PHE A 50 11.42 -15.11 -8.91
N ASN A 51 11.49 -15.88 -9.99
CA ASN A 51 12.71 -16.47 -10.53
C ASN A 51 13.50 -15.47 -11.39
N ASN A 52 14.01 -14.38 -10.80
CA ASN A 52 14.99 -13.41 -11.36
C ASN A 52 14.72 -12.85 -12.79
N SER A 53 13.64 -13.21 -13.46
CA SER A 53 13.14 -12.52 -14.64
C SER A 53 12.50 -11.24 -14.14
N ILE A 54 13.10 -10.10 -14.48
CA ILE A 54 12.57 -8.78 -14.14
C ILE A 54 11.14 -8.73 -14.71
N TYR A 55 10.15 -8.81 -13.83
CA TYR A 55 8.75 -8.62 -14.20
C TYR A 55 8.46 -7.14 -14.04
N GLU A 56 8.48 -6.44 -15.17
CA GLU A 56 8.34 -5.00 -15.25
C GLU A 56 6.87 -4.63 -15.39
N ASP A 57 6.34 -3.91 -14.40
CA ASP A 57 5.05 -3.26 -14.52
C ASP A 57 5.24 -1.74 -14.44
N ILE A 58 4.76 -1.05 -15.47
CA ILE A 58 4.95 0.38 -15.69
C ILE A 58 3.65 1.12 -15.40
N ILE A 59 3.69 2.02 -14.39
CA ILE A 59 2.62 2.98 -14.15
C ILE A 59 3.12 4.38 -14.45
N GLU A 60 2.27 5.14 -15.13
CA GLU A 60 2.48 6.53 -15.49
C GLU A 60 1.36 7.39 -14.94
N PHE A 61 1.70 8.47 -14.23
CA PHE A 61 0.74 9.48 -13.82
C PHE A 61 1.38 10.87 -13.80
N ASN A 62 0.55 11.89 -13.98
CA ASN A 62 1.00 13.27 -14.15
C ASN A 62 0.54 14.21 -13.04
N THR A 63 -0.47 13.84 -12.23
CA THR A 63 -0.95 14.68 -11.13
C THR A 63 -1.36 13.88 -9.90
N LYS A 64 -1.64 14.58 -8.79
CA LYS A 64 -2.23 13.97 -7.59
C LYS A 64 -3.63 13.41 -7.86
N GLU A 65 -4.42 14.06 -8.72
CA GLU A 65 -5.74 13.57 -9.10
C GLU A 65 -5.66 12.24 -9.87
N ASP A 66 -4.66 12.05 -10.72
CA ASP A 66 -4.43 10.76 -11.38
C ASP A 66 -4.13 9.67 -10.35
N TRP A 67 -3.34 9.98 -9.32
CA TRP A 67 -3.09 9.05 -8.22
C TRP A 67 -4.35 8.71 -7.41
N ILE A 68 -5.21 9.71 -7.14
CA ILE A 68 -6.49 9.48 -6.45
C ILE A 68 -7.40 8.55 -7.26
N LYS A 69 -7.39 8.63 -8.61
CA LYS A 69 -8.14 7.69 -9.45
C LYS A 69 -7.63 6.25 -9.32
N GLU A 70 -6.32 6.05 -9.21
CA GLU A 70 -5.76 4.71 -8.98
C GLU A 70 -6.17 4.14 -7.61
N ILE A 71 -6.27 5.01 -6.59
CA ILE A 71 -6.81 4.62 -5.28
C ILE A 71 -8.29 4.23 -5.37
N ASP A 72 -9.08 5.02 -6.09
CA ASP A 72 -10.51 4.75 -6.28
C ASP A 72 -10.72 3.40 -6.99
N LYS A 73 -9.95 3.11 -8.05
CA LYS A 73 -9.94 1.79 -8.70
C LYS A 73 -9.62 0.67 -7.72
N PHE A 74 -8.63 0.85 -6.84
CA PHE A 74 -8.31 -0.14 -5.81
C PHE A 74 -9.48 -0.36 -4.85
N LEU A 75 -10.09 0.71 -4.35
CA LEU A 75 -11.24 0.60 -3.44
C LEU A 75 -12.46 -0.06 -4.10
N ASN A 76 -12.59 0.08 -5.42
CA ASN A 76 -13.62 -0.58 -6.23
C ASN A 76 -13.20 -1.98 -6.72
N ALA A 77 -12.05 -2.50 -6.27
CA ALA A 77 -11.48 -3.79 -6.67
C ALA A 77 -11.24 -3.93 -8.20
N GLU A 78 -11.02 -2.81 -8.89
CA GLU A 78 -10.68 -2.75 -10.31
C GLU A 78 -9.17 -2.85 -10.57
N ALA A 79 -8.35 -2.56 -9.57
CA ALA A 79 -6.89 -2.59 -9.65
C ALA A 79 -6.23 -2.95 -8.31
N ASP A 80 -4.99 -3.44 -8.35
CA ASP A 80 -4.18 -3.66 -7.16
C ASP A 80 -3.55 -2.35 -6.66
N MET A 81 -3.36 -2.25 -5.35
CA MET A 81 -2.71 -1.08 -4.77
C MET A 81 -1.19 -1.20 -4.74
N LYS A 82 -0.51 -0.15 -5.23
CA LYS A 82 0.95 -0.02 -5.13
C LYS A 82 1.33 0.96 -4.04
N ASN A 83 2.35 0.60 -3.25
CA ASN A 83 2.95 1.49 -2.26
C ASN A 83 4.27 2.03 -2.79
N PHE A 84 4.30 3.32 -3.14
CA PHE A 84 5.46 3.96 -3.76
C PHE A 84 6.48 4.56 -2.78
N GLY A 85 6.25 4.41 -1.47
CA GLY A 85 7.13 4.98 -0.46
C GLY A 85 7.23 6.51 -0.54
N SER A 86 8.21 7.09 0.15
CA SER A 86 8.34 8.56 0.32
C SER A 86 8.54 9.34 -0.98
N PHE A 87 9.35 8.81 -1.90
CA PHE A 87 9.73 9.52 -3.13
C PHE A 87 8.53 9.81 -4.04
N GLY A 88 7.59 8.88 -4.15
CA GLY A 88 6.38 9.08 -4.96
C GLY A 88 5.52 10.24 -4.47
N ILE A 89 5.48 10.44 -3.15
CA ILE A 89 4.73 11.55 -2.55
C ILE A 89 5.39 12.89 -2.82
N ASP A 90 6.71 12.98 -2.64
CA ASP A 90 7.44 14.23 -2.84
C ASP A 90 7.29 14.73 -4.29
N PHE A 91 7.32 13.81 -5.25
CA PHE A 91 7.06 14.13 -6.65
C PHE A 91 5.63 14.65 -6.89
N LEU A 92 4.61 13.96 -6.35
CA LEU A 92 3.20 14.37 -6.48
C LEU A 92 2.96 15.77 -5.92
N ASN A 93 3.57 16.08 -4.76
CA ASN A 93 3.47 17.40 -4.15
C ASN A 93 4.14 18.48 -5.02
N ALA A 94 5.36 18.22 -5.50
CA ALA A 94 6.09 19.16 -6.36
C ALA A 94 5.43 19.39 -7.73
N GLN A 95 4.57 18.47 -8.18
CA GLN A 95 3.88 18.60 -9.47
C GLN A 95 2.67 19.53 -9.39
N ASN A 96 1.93 19.51 -8.29
CA ASN A 96 0.79 20.41 -8.08
C ASN A 96 1.20 21.89 -7.92
N GLU A 97 2.46 22.15 -7.55
CA GLU A 97 2.98 23.51 -7.40
C GLU A 97 3.40 24.17 -8.73
N SER A 98 3.74 23.40 -9.77
CA SER A 98 4.30 23.94 -11.02
C SER A 98 3.41 23.68 -12.25
N LYS A 99 2.64 24.69 -12.68
CA LYS A 99 1.76 24.59 -13.86
C LYS A 99 2.48 24.72 -15.22
N GLU A 100 3.70 25.25 -15.25
CA GLU A 100 4.46 25.54 -16.48
C GLU A 100 5.44 24.41 -16.88
N ILE A 101 5.39 23.28 -16.18
CA ILE A 101 6.33 22.17 -16.35
C ILE A 101 5.53 20.88 -16.43
N GLU A 102 5.64 20.19 -17.57
CA GLU A 102 5.14 18.83 -17.69
C GLU A 102 6.11 17.90 -16.97
N LYS A 103 5.67 17.28 -15.86
CA LYS A 103 6.44 16.23 -15.21
C LYS A 103 5.64 14.93 -15.25
N LYS A 104 6.32 13.87 -15.67
CA LYS A 104 5.77 12.53 -15.77
C LYS A 104 6.56 11.62 -14.84
N LEU A 105 5.86 10.84 -14.03
CA LEU A 105 6.48 9.83 -13.20
C LEU A 105 6.24 8.45 -13.80
N THR A 106 7.30 7.68 -13.93
CA THR A 106 7.27 6.30 -14.38
C THR A 106 7.84 5.42 -13.29
N TYR A 107 7.10 4.38 -12.92
CA TYR A 107 7.54 3.38 -11.95
C TYR A 107 7.86 2.07 -12.63
N LEU A 108 8.88 1.40 -12.12
CA LEU A 108 9.24 0.05 -12.48
C LEU A 108 9.27 -0.80 -11.21
N SER A 109 8.34 -1.74 -11.06
CA SER A 109 8.43 -2.74 -9.99
C SER A 109 9.40 -3.85 -10.39
N VAL A 110 10.17 -4.34 -9.42
CA VAL A 110 11.05 -5.51 -9.55
C VAL A 110 10.66 -6.49 -8.44
N PRO A 111 9.67 -7.35 -8.67
CA PRO A 111 9.16 -8.25 -7.66
C PRO A 111 10.18 -9.34 -7.32
N LYS A 112 10.26 -9.71 -6.05
CA LYS A 112 11.13 -10.79 -5.55
C LYS A 112 10.36 -11.88 -4.83
N LEU A 113 9.36 -11.48 -4.05
CA LEU A 113 8.53 -12.38 -3.26
C LEU A 113 7.06 -12.00 -3.44
N PHE A 114 6.21 -12.99 -3.62
CA PHE A 114 4.76 -12.86 -3.47
C PHE A 114 4.34 -13.60 -2.21
N LEU A 115 3.57 -12.93 -1.37
CA LEU A 115 2.99 -13.46 -0.15
C LEU A 115 1.47 -13.43 -0.29
N LYS A 116 0.82 -14.56 -0.03
CA LYS A 116 -0.62 -14.69 0.01
C LYS A 116 -1.07 -15.22 1.36
N PHE A 117 -1.99 -14.50 1.99
CA PHE A 117 -2.53 -14.82 3.31
C PHE A 117 -3.94 -15.37 3.15
N TYR A 118 -4.10 -16.66 3.44
CA TYR A 118 -5.40 -17.32 3.33
C TYR A 118 -6.31 -17.06 4.53
N LYS A 119 -5.72 -16.81 5.69
CA LYS A 119 -6.48 -16.63 6.93
C LYS A 119 -5.79 -15.69 7.90
N PHE A 120 -6.59 -14.81 8.47
CA PHE A 120 -6.23 -13.95 9.58
C PHE A 120 -7.03 -14.39 10.81
N LYS A 121 -6.38 -14.35 11.98
CA LYS A 121 -7.09 -14.47 13.25
C LYS A 121 -7.23 -13.06 13.85
N PRO A 122 -8.43 -12.51 14.03
CA PRO A 122 -8.58 -11.24 14.72
C PRO A 122 -8.06 -11.33 16.15
N THR A 123 -7.50 -10.23 16.65
CA THR A 123 -7.13 -10.13 18.06
C THR A 123 -8.39 -10.03 18.91
N GLN A 124 -8.29 -10.42 20.19
CA GLN A 124 -9.39 -10.30 21.13
C GLN A 124 -9.87 -8.86 21.26
N GLU A 125 -8.93 -7.90 21.35
CA GLU A 125 -9.23 -6.47 21.45
C GLU A 125 -10.03 -5.96 20.24
N PHE A 126 -9.62 -6.32 19.01
CA PHE A 126 -10.37 -5.97 17.81
C PHE A 126 -11.79 -6.56 17.83
N THR A 127 -11.93 -7.84 18.20
CA THR A 127 -13.24 -8.51 18.26
C THR A 127 -14.16 -7.85 19.29
N GLU A 128 -13.67 -7.56 20.49
CA GLU A 128 -14.44 -6.93 21.56
C GLU A 128 -14.94 -5.54 21.15
N GLU A 129 -14.09 -4.70 20.57
CA GLU A 129 -14.50 -3.36 20.11
C GLU A 129 -15.54 -3.42 18.98
N VAL A 130 -15.37 -4.34 18.03
CA VAL A 130 -16.34 -4.54 16.94
C VAL A 130 -17.68 -5.01 17.50
N GLU A 131 -17.68 -5.98 18.41
CA GLU A 131 -18.91 -6.44 19.06
C GLU A 131 -19.62 -5.32 19.83
N GLU A 132 -18.86 -4.49 20.54
CA GLU A 132 -19.41 -3.34 21.26
C GLU A 132 -20.02 -2.31 20.29
N ALA A 133 -19.34 -2.03 19.17
CA ALA A 133 -19.84 -1.15 18.11
C ALA A 133 -21.18 -1.66 17.56
N ILE A 134 -21.25 -2.95 17.21
CA ILE A 134 -22.47 -3.61 16.72
C ILE A 134 -23.60 -3.51 17.75
N LYS A 135 -23.33 -3.87 19.03
CA LYS A 135 -24.34 -3.85 20.11
C LYS A 135 -24.89 -2.44 20.36
N SER A 136 -24.04 -1.41 20.23
CA SER A 136 -24.43 -0.02 20.46
C SER A 136 -25.15 0.66 19.29
N ASN A 137 -25.08 0.06 18.08
CA ASN A 137 -25.57 0.68 16.84
C ASN A 137 -25.04 2.10 16.59
N ASP A 138 -23.84 2.41 17.11
CA ASP A 138 -23.20 3.72 17.00
C ASP A 138 -22.14 3.72 15.90
N ARG A 139 -22.39 4.49 14.84
CA ARG A 139 -21.48 4.64 13.70
C ARG A 139 -20.15 5.28 14.08
N GLU A 140 -20.11 6.11 15.11
CA GLU A 140 -18.87 6.75 15.56
C GLU A 140 -17.90 5.74 16.19
N LYS A 141 -18.39 4.62 16.72
CA LYS A 141 -17.52 3.55 17.21
C LYS A 141 -16.77 2.84 16.08
N PHE A 142 -17.40 2.63 14.93
CA PHE A 142 -16.71 2.09 13.76
C PHE A 142 -15.60 3.01 13.25
N LYS A 143 -15.81 4.33 13.25
CA LYS A 143 -14.75 5.30 12.90
C LYS A 143 -13.55 5.21 13.85
N LYS A 144 -13.80 4.99 15.16
CA LYS A 144 -12.72 4.79 16.15
C LYS A 144 -11.96 3.50 15.88
N ILE A 145 -12.67 2.40 15.55
CA ILE A 145 -12.06 1.12 15.17
C ILE A 145 -11.15 1.29 13.95
N TYR A 146 -11.63 1.94 12.88
CA TYR A 146 -10.84 2.19 11.68
C TYR A 146 -9.58 3.02 11.98
N LYS A 147 -9.71 4.06 12.79
CA LYS A 147 -8.57 4.87 13.21
C LYS A 147 -7.54 4.07 14.03
N LYS A 148 -7.99 3.10 14.82
CA LYS A 148 -7.14 2.33 15.74
C LYS A 148 -6.45 1.15 15.06
N PHE A 149 -7.20 0.37 14.27
CA PHE A 149 -6.75 -0.91 13.71
C PHE A 149 -6.48 -0.86 12.21
N GLY A 150 -6.90 0.20 11.52
CA GLY A 150 -6.84 0.33 10.08
C GLY A 150 -8.19 0.10 9.40
N GLU A 151 -8.29 0.54 8.15
CA GLU A 151 -9.48 0.40 7.29
C GLU A 151 -9.46 -0.90 6.49
N PHE A 152 -8.28 -1.34 6.07
CA PHE A 152 -8.10 -2.57 5.28
C PHE A 152 -6.87 -3.35 5.73
N VAL A 153 -6.79 -4.62 5.34
CA VAL A 153 -5.63 -5.48 5.57
C VAL A 153 -5.17 -6.08 4.24
N PRO A 154 -3.88 -6.04 3.90
CA PRO A 154 -3.39 -6.66 2.68
C PRO A 154 -3.47 -8.19 2.79
N THR A 155 -4.21 -8.82 1.88
CA THR A 155 -4.31 -10.29 1.78
C THR A 155 -3.29 -10.88 0.81
N GLU A 156 -2.77 -10.06 -0.09
CA GLU A 156 -1.74 -10.40 -1.07
C GLU A 156 -0.71 -9.27 -1.11
N ILE A 157 0.58 -9.60 -1.10
CA ILE A 157 1.66 -8.62 -1.07
C ILE A 157 2.80 -9.08 -1.98
N ILE A 158 3.24 -8.16 -2.83
CA ILE A 158 4.50 -8.30 -3.57
C ILE A 158 5.58 -7.52 -2.81
N LEU A 159 6.65 -8.21 -2.42
CA LEU A 159 7.86 -7.61 -1.89
C LEU A 159 8.94 -7.59 -2.96
N GLY A 160 9.63 -6.47 -3.09
CA GLY A 160 10.62 -6.27 -4.14
C GLY A 160 11.22 -4.88 -4.11
N GLY A 161 11.85 -4.51 -5.21
CA GLY A 161 12.32 -3.14 -5.45
C GLY A 161 11.32 -2.35 -6.28
N VAL A 162 11.39 -1.02 -6.16
CA VAL A 162 10.73 -0.09 -7.07
C VAL A 162 11.80 0.87 -7.57
N VAL A 163 11.93 1.01 -8.89
CA VAL A 163 12.75 2.06 -9.52
C VAL A 163 11.81 3.15 -9.99
N ILE A 164 12.18 4.40 -9.71
CA ILE A 164 11.36 5.56 -10.01
C ILE A 164 12.12 6.46 -10.97
N CYS A 165 11.49 6.74 -12.10
CA CYS A 165 12.02 7.57 -13.17
C CYS A 165 11.12 8.79 -13.35
N SER A 166 11.65 9.99 -13.13
CA SER A 166 10.95 11.24 -13.39
C SER A 166 11.42 11.88 -14.68
N TYR A 167 10.48 12.20 -15.57
CA TYR A 167 10.72 13.02 -16.76
C TYR A 167 10.18 14.43 -16.53
N VAL A 168 10.94 15.45 -16.94
CA VAL A 168 10.59 16.86 -16.77
C VAL A 168 10.81 17.59 -18.10
N ARG A 169 9.76 18.26 -18.60
CA ARG A 169 9.82 19.09 -19.80
C ARG A 169 9.28 20.49 -19.51
N SER A 170 10.07 21.50 -19.85
CA SER A 170 9.60 22.90 -19.83
C SER A 170 8.76 23.18 -21.06
N ILE A 171 7.62 23.84 -20.86
CA ILE A 171 6.67 24.17 -21.93
C ILE A 171 7.01 25.55 -22.56
N ASN A 172 8.02 26.27 -22.04
CA ASN A 172 8.38 27.64 -22.45
C ASN A 172 9.28 27.69 -23.69
N GLY A 173 8.81 27.12 -24.82
CA GLY A 173 9.57 27.07 -26.08
C GLY A 173 8.77 27.19 -27.37
N LEU A 174 7.50 27.61 -27.34
CA LEU A 174 6.68 27.82 -28.54
C LEU A 174 6.01 29.19 -28.51
N ASN A 175 6.81 30.24 -28.67
CA ASN A 175 6.34 31.53 -29.18
C ASN A 175 7.41 32.02 -30.16
N HIS A 176 7.27 31.65 -31.43
CA HIS A 176 7.90 32.29 -32.57
C HIS A 176 6.80 32.86 -33.47
#